data_AF-A0A6N8DRG2-F1
#
_entry.id   AF-A0A6N8DRG2-F1
#
_cell.length_a   1.000
_cell.length_b   1.000
_cell.length_c   1.000
_cell.angle_alpha   90.00
_cell.angle_beta   90.00
_cell.angle_gamma   90.00
#
_symmetry.space_group_name_H-M   'P 1'
#
loop_
_entity.id
_entity.type
_entity.pdbx_description
1 polymer ?
#
loop_
_entity_poly.entity_id
_entity_poly.type
_entity_poly.pdbx_seq_one_letter_code
_entity_poly.pdbx_strand_id
1 'polypeptide(L)'
;MDETTPPPRATPDDWIVRKGDAFMIDFVPVFCDDDEASEALALKNGERVPFGRLYTYPTATLTFGENGKWQCEPPAPNGAEQVMVEDDPETMSDSVAELVENADLDSDFSYTLHFYTWTDELWTFDAEAGKFTRGAA
;
A
#
# COMPACT_ATOMS: atom_id res chain seq x y z
N MET A 1 14.15 4.82 -15.36
CA MET A 1 14.54 4.21 -14.08
C MET A 1 13.24 3.71 -13.51
N ASP A 2 13.05 2.41 -13.45
CA ASP A 2 11.80 1.86 -12.90
C ASP A 2 11.75 2.17 -11.41
N GLU A 3 10.64 2.75 -11.00
CA GLU A 3 10.37 3.12 -9.61
C GLU A 3 10.24 1.84 -8.79
N THR A 4 11.33 1.41 -8.15
CA THR A 4 11.30 0.26 -7.24
C THR A 4 10.60 0.67 -5.96
N THR A 5 9.34 0.25 -5.82
CA THR A 5 8.62 0.38 -4.55
C THR A 5 9.31 -0.51 -3.51
N PRO A 6 9.80 0.06 -2.39
CA PRO A 6 10.43 -0.73 -1.33
C PRO A 6 9.43 -1.71 -0.70
N PRO A 7 9.89 -2.83 -0.13
CA PRO A 7 9.00 -3.79 0.52
C PRO A 7 8.23 -3.13 1.67
N PRO A 8 6.98 -3.55 1.95
CA PRO A 8 6.18 -2.99 3.02
C PRO A 8 6.84 -3.22 4.38
N ARG A 9 6.74 -2.23 5.26
CA ARG A 9 7.19 -2.31 6.66
C ARG A 9 6.00 -2.20 7.61
N ALA A 10 6.12 -2.76 8.81
CA ALA A 10 5.01 -2.85 9.75
C ALA A 10 4.63 -1.49 10.34
N THR A 11 5.60 -0.60 10.53
CA THR A 11 5.41 0.71 11.14
C THR A 11 6.22 1.80 10.42
N PRO A 12 5.83 3.08 10.53
CA PRO A 12 6.65 4.20 10.06
C PRO A 12 8.06 4.23 10.68
N ASP A 13 8.19 3.80 11.93
CA ASP A 13 9.49 3.79 12.64
C ASP A 13 10.49 2.83 12.01
N ASP A 14 10.01 1.76 11.36
CA ASP A 14 10.87 0.79 10.68
C ASP A 14 11.59 1.41 9.48
N TRP A 15 11.17 2.58 9.01
CA TRP A 15 11.86 3.34 7.96
C TRP A 15 13.00 4.20 8.49
N ILE A 16 13.17 4.32 9.81
CA ILE A 16 14.21 5.16 10.40
C ILE A 16 15.56 4.43 10.39
N VAL A 17 16.57 5.09 9.83
CA VAL A 17 17.98 4.67 9.92
C VAL A 17 18.82 5.74 10.62
N ARG A 18 19.89 5.30 11.26
CA ARG A 18 20.88 6.17 11.91
C ARG A 18 22.15 6.23 11.06
N LYS A 19 22.61 7.44 10.72
CA LYS A 19 24.00 7.67 10.28
C LYS A 19 24.59 8.80 11.12
N GLY A 20 25.67 8.49 11.84
CA GLY A 20 26.20 9.39 12.87
C GLY A 20 25.13 9.72 13.92
N ASP A 21 24.98 11.01 14.22
CA ASP A 21 24.00 11.51 15.19
C ASP A 21 22.62 11.81 14.57
N ALA A 22 22.48 11.73 13.25
CA ALA A 22 21.24 12.04 12.54
C ALA A 22 20.31 10.83 12.41
N PHE A 23 19.01 11.12 12.41
CA PHE A 23 17.96 10.19 11.96
C PHE A 23 17.62 10.49 10.52
N MET A 24 17.41 9.46 9.70
CA MET A 24 17.01 9.60 8.31
C MET A 24 15.97 8.55 7.95
N ILE A 25 15.27 8.79 6.84
CA ILE A 25 14.42 7.77 6.23
C ILE A 25 15.28 6.90 5.31
N ASP A 26 15.13 5.59 5.46
CA ASP A 26 15.68 4.57 4.59
C ASP A 26 14.94 4.55 3.25
N PHE A 27 15.21 5.56 2.43
CA PHE A 27 14.96 5.47 1.00
C PHE A 27 16.07 4.61 0.41
N VAL A 28 15.70 3.48 -0.20
CA VAL A 28 16.63 2.51 -0.77
C VAL A 28 17.71 3.25 -1.58
N PRO A 29 19.01 3.06 -1.27
CA PRO A 29 20.11 3.93 -1.70
C PRO A 29 20.39 3.95 -3.22
N VAL A 30 19.64 3.21 -4.03
CA VAL A 30 19.80 3.19 -5.50
C VAL A 30 19.34 4.52 -6.14
N PHE A 31 18.68 5.41 -5.40
CA PHE A 31 18.17 6.70 -5.89
C PHE A 31 19.00 7.94 -5.51
N CYS A 32 20.08 7.78 -4.74
CA CYS A 32 20.91 8.90 -4.30
C CYS A 32 22.39 8.51 -4.37
N ASP A 33 22.96 8.55 -5.56
CA ASP A 33 24.39 8.32 -5.83
C ASP A 33 25.32 9.43 -5.32
N ASP A 34 24.78 10.48 -4.68
CA ASP A 34 25.56 11.56 -4.08
C ASP A 34 25.42 11.56 -2.56
N ASP A 35 26.56 11.45 -1.86
CA ASP A 35 26.67 11.58 -0.40
C ASP A 35 26.06 12.92 0.11
N GLU A 36 26.01 13.96 -0.73
CA GLU A 36 25.35 15.25 -0.43
C GLU A 36 23.82 15.16 -0.30
N ALA A 37 23.15 14.20 -0.92
CA ALA A 37 21.70 14.02 -0.79
C ALA A 37 21.30 13.45 0.58
N SER A 38 22.24 12.80 1.29
CA SER A 38 21.93 12.14 2.55
C SER A 38 21.69 13.10 3.73
N GLU A 39 22.38 14.26 3.77
CA GLU A 39 22.14 15.28 4.80
C GLU A 39 20.81 16.01 4.61
N ALA A 40 20.33 16.12 3.38
CA ALA A 40 19.00 16.69 3.06
C ALA A 40 17.84 15.78 3.52
N LEU A 41 18.12 14.52 3.86
CA LEU A 41 17.15 13.53 4.33
C LEU A 41 17.15 13.37 5.87
N ALA A 42 17.92 14.20 6.57
CA ALA A 42 17.95 14.20 8.03
C ALA A 42 16.62 14.70 8.60
N LEU A 43 15.93 13.82 9.32
CA LEU A 43 14.66 14.10 9.96
C LEU A 43 14.83 15.11 11.08
N LYS A 44 14.05 16.18 11.03
CA LYS A 44 14.00 17.25 12.04
C LYS A 44 12.86 17.01 13.01
N ASN A 45 13.04 17.42 14.26
CA ASN A 45 11.95 17.39 15.23
C ASN A 45 10.74 18.19 14.71
N GLY A 46 9.56 17.59 14.74
CA GLY A 46 8.32 18.18 14.21
C GLY A 46 8.15 18.05 12.69
N GLU A 47 9.08 17.40 11.99
CA GLU A 47 8.95 17.17 10.55
C GLU A 47 7.79 16.23 10.24
N ARG A 48 6.99 16.59 9.22
CA ARG A 48 5.81 15.84 8.82
C ARG A 48 6.12 15.05 7.55
N VAL A 49 5.97 13.73 7.63
CA VAL A 49 6.30 12.79 6.56
C VAL A 49 5.04 12.00 6.18
N PRO A 50 4.65 11.99 4.90
CA PRO A 50 3.55 11.15 4.43
C PRO A 50 4.00 9.69 4.33
N PHE A 51 3.14 8.77 4.77
CA PHE A 51 3.29 7.33 4.58
C PHE A 51 2.04 6.77 3.91
N GLY A 52 2.22 6.00 2.85
CA GLY A 52 1.17 5.15 2.30
C GLY A 52 0.98 3.92 3.18
N ARG A 53 -0.26 3.64 3.57
CA ARG A 53 -0.63 2.45 4.33
C ARG A 53 -1.60 1.60 3.52
N LEU A 54 -1.23 0.34 3.32
CA LEU A 54 -2.07 -0.68 2.71
C LEU A 54 -2.82 -1.46 3.80
N TYR A 55 -4.14 -1.45 3.73
CA TYR A 55 -4.99 -2.40 4.45
C TYR A 55 -5.36 -3.54 3.51
N THR A 56 -5.13 -4.77 3.93
CA THR A 56 -5.59 -5.97 3.23
C THR A 56 -6.78 -6.57 3.97
N TYR A 57 -7.73 -7.12 3.21
CA TYR A 57 -8.94 -7.73 3.74
C TYR A 57 -8.99 -9.23 3.38
N PRO A 58 -9.83 -10.03 4.05
CA PRO A 58 -10.03 -11.43 3.67
C PRO A 58 -10.42 -11.56 2.20
N THR A 59 -9.92 -12.61 1.55
CA THR A 59 -10.22 -12.90 0.15
C THR A 59 -11.65 -13.41 -0.03
N ALA A 60 -12.14 -13.33 -1.27
CA ALA A 60 -13.39 -13.97 -1.68
C ALA A 60 -13.20 -14.76 -2.97
N THR A 61 -14.17 -15.60 -3.32
CA THR A 61 -14.22 -16.30 -4.59
C THR A 61 -15.27 -15.67 -5.49
N LEU A 62 -14.86 -15.23 -6.67
CA LEU A 62 -15.75 -14.86 -7.76
C LEU A 62 -16.09 -16.11 -8.57
N THR A 63 -17.38 -16.35 -8.77
CA THR A 63 -17.87 -17.44 -9.63
C THR A 63 -18.91 -16.90 -10.60
N PHE A 64 -18.87 -17.39 -11.83
CA PHE A 64 -19.86 -17.09 -12.86
C PHE A 64 -20.88 -18.22 -12.94
N GLY A 65 -22.16 -17.85 -12.98
CA GLY A 65 -23.29 -18.75 -13.16
C GLY A 65 -23.85 -18.67 -14.57
N GLU A 66 -24.93 -19.42 -14.80
CA GLU A 66 -25.61 -19.43 -16.10
C GLU A 66 -26.10 -18.03 -16.51
N ASN A 67 -25.90 -17.69 -17.78
CA ASN A 67 -26.32 -16.43 -18.42
C ASN A 67 -25.56 -15.17 -17.96
N GLY A 68 -24.27 -15.30 -17.62
CA GLY A 68 -23.41 -14.15 -17.31
C GLY A 68 -23.70 -13.50 -15.96
N LYS A 69 -24.50 -14.16 -15.10
CA LYS A 69 -24.62 -13.76 -13.70
C LYS A 69 -23.35 -14.15 -12.97
N TRP A 70 -22.94 -13.35 -12.00
CA TRP A 70 -21.78 -13.64 -11.16
C TRP A 70 -22.14 -13.47 -9.69
N GLN A 71 -21.35 -14.11 -8.83
CA GLN A 71 -21.45 -14.00 -7.39
C GLN A 71 -20.06 -13.96 -6.76
N CYS A 72 -19.95 -13.25 -5.64
CA CYS A 72 -18.73 -13.11 -4.85
C CYS A 72 -19.02 -13.63 -3.44
N GLU A 73 -18.30 -14.68 -3.02
CA GLU A 73 -18.50 -15.33 -1.72
C GLU A 73 -17.19 -15.46 -0.93
N PRO A 74 -17.10 -14.89 0.29
CA PRO A 74 -18.06 -13.97 0.91
C PRO A 74 -18.23 -12.65 0.11
N PRO A 75 -19.26 -11.84 0.39
CA PRO A 75 -19.39 -10.52 -0.22
C PRO A 75 -18.16 -9.65 0.02
N ALA A 76 -17.93 -8.68 -0.88
CA ALA A 76 -16.85 -7.71 -0.74
C ALA A 76 -16.84 -7.08 0.68
N PRO A 77 -15.69 -7.08 1.38
CA PRO A 77 -15.59 -6.55 2.73
C PRO A 77 -15.96 -5.06 2.80
N ASN A 78 -16.67 -4.67 3.86
CA ASN A 78 -16.94 -3.25 4.12
C ASN A 78 -15.63 -2.49 4.33
N GLY A 79 -15.45 -1.40 3.57
CA GLY A 79 -14.27 -0.53 3.65
C GLY A 79 -13.11 -0.95 2.75
N ALA A 80 -13.21 -2.07 2.02
CA ALA A 80 -12.33 -2.32 0.88
C ALA A 80 -12.70 -1.35 -0.25
N GLU A 81 -11.73 -0.59 -0.72
CA GLU A 81 -11.91 0.41 -1.79
C GLU A 81 -11.47 -0.11 -3.15
N GLN A 82 -10.67 -1.17 -3.17
CA GLN A 82 -10.16 -1.80 -4.39
C GLN A 82 -10.21 -3.33 -4.31
N VAL A 83 -10.24 -3.96 -5.49
CA VAL A 83 -10.21 -5.41 -5.69
C VAL A 83 -9.32 -5.78 -6.87
N MET A 84 -8.67 -6.94 -6.81
CA MET A 84 -7.93 -7.56 -7.93
C MET A 84 -8.07 -9.08 -7.91
N VAL A 85 -7.84 -9.73 -9.05
CA VAL A 85 -7.78 -11.19 -9.18
C VAL A 85 -6.37 -11.67 -8.86
N GLU A 86 -6.20 -12.62 -7.93
CA GLU A 86 -4.96 -13.40 -7.73
C GLU A 86 -3.65 -12.59 -7.68
N ASP A 87 -3.68 -11.41 -7.07
CA ASP A 87 -2.57 -10.45 -7.03
C ASP A 87 -2.08 -9.94 -8.41
N ASP A 88 -2.94 -9.98 -9.43
CA ASP A 88 -2.71 -9.41 -10.77
C ASP A 88 -3.09 -7.92 -10.81
N PRO A 89 -2.10 -7.00 -10.83
CA PRO A 89 -2.36 -5.56 -10.81
C PRO A 89 -3.10 -5.06 -12.05
N GLU A 90 -3.06 -5.80 -13.18
CA GLU A 90 -3.77 -5.41 -14.41
C GLU A 90 -5.30 -5.54 -14.26
N THR A 91 -5.76 -6.27 -13.23
CA THR A 91 -7.19 -6.47 -12.93
C THR A 91 -7.72 -5.54 -11.83
N MET A 92 -6.89 -4.63 -11.32
CA MET A 92 -7.25 -3.70 -10.24
C MET A 92 -8.47 -2.85 -10.62
N SER A 93 -9.48 -2.84 -9.76
CA SER A 93 -10.75 -2.11 -9.95
C SER A 93 -11.29 -1.59 -8.61
N ASP A 94 -12.16 -0.58 -8.63
CA ASP A 94 -12.74 0.03 -7.42
C ASP A 94 -13.92 -0.80 -6.86
N SER A 95 -14.40 -1.80 -7.62
CA SER A 95 -15.44 -2.71 -7.16
C SER A 95 -15.44 -4.04 -7.91
N VAL A 96 -16.07 -5.07 -7.34
CA VAL A 96 -16.24 -6.38 -8.01
C VAL A 96 -17.07 -6.25 -9.29
N ALA A 97 -18.06 -5.35 -9.30
CA ALA A 97 -18.89 -5.13 -10.49
C ALA A 97 -18.08 -4.54 -11.64
N GLU A 98 -17.28 -3.51 -11.36
CA GLU A 98 -16.37 -2.92 -12.34
C GLU A 98 -15.33 -3.94 -12.84
N LEU A 99 -14.77 -4.74 -11.93
CA LEU A 99 -13.84 -5.80 -12.27
C LEU A 99 -14.45 -6.79 -13.27
N VAL A 100 -15.69 -7.22 -13.05
CA VAL A 100 -16.39 -8.12 -13.98
C VAL A 100 -16.71 -7.46 -15.32
N GLU A 101 -16.96 -6.14 -15.34
CA GLU A 101 -17.26 -5.41 -16.57
C GLU A 101 -16.02 -5.19 -17.45
N ASN A 102 -14.84 -5.04 -16.84
CA ASN A 102 -13.63 -4.55 -17.51
C ASN A 102 -12.52 -5.58 -17.66
N ALA A 103 -12.40 -6.54 -16.73
CA ALA A 103 -11.35 -7.55 -16.80
C ALA A 103 -11.70 -8.65 -17.81
N ASP A 104 -10.68 -9.18 -18.50
CA ASP A 104 -10.82 -10.30 -19.43
C ASP A 104 -10.94 -11.62 -18.65
N LEU A 105 -12.13 -11.86 -18.09
CA LEU A 105 -12.44 -13.03 -17.26
C LEU A 105 -13.25 -14.05 -18.05
N ASP A 106 -12.84 -15.31 -17.95
CA ASP A 106 -13.53 -16.44 -18.53
C ASP A 106 -14.56 -16.99 -17.53
N SER A 107 -15.83 -17.01 -17.95
CA SER A 107 -16.96 -17.45 -17.14
C SER A 107 -16.93 -18.94 -16.78
N ASP A 108 -16.07 -19.75 -17.42
CA ASP A 108 -15.90 -21.17 -17.08
C ASP A 108 -15.02 -21.38 -15.83
N PHE A 109 -14.41 -20.31 -15.31
CA PHE A 109 -13.49 -20.35 -14.18
C PHE A 109 -14.03 -19.62 -12.94
N SER A 110 -13.37 -19.91 -11.82
CA SER A 110 -13.56 -19.21 -10.55
C SER A 110 -12.25 -18.51 -10.19
N TYR A 111 -12.37 -17.32 -9.63
CA TYR A 111 -11.22 -16.45 -9.36
C TYR A 111 -11.13 -16.10 -7.89
N THR A 112 -9.91 -16.05 -7.36
CA THR A 112 -9.68 -15.51 -6.01
C THR A 112 -9.58 -13.99 -6.10
N LEU A 113 -10.45 -13.31 -5.36
CA LEU A 113 -10.45 -11.85 -5.24
C LEU A 113 -9.68 -11.42 -4.00
N HIS A 114 -8.76 -10.49 -4.20
CA HIS A 114 -7.96 -9.83 -3.18
C HIS A 114 -8.46 -8.40 -3.03
N PHE A 115 -8.74 -8.01 -1.78
CA PHE A 115 -9.35 -6.72 -1.46
C PHE A 115 -8.39 -5.86 -0.64
N TYR A 116 -8.35 -4.57 -0.95
CA TYR A 116 -7.42 -3.64 -0.32
C TYR A 116 -7.95 -2.22 -0.26
N THR A 117 -7.32 -1.43 0.60
CA THR A 117 -7.51 0.01 0.72
C THR A 117 -6.16 0.65 0.97
N TRP A 118 -5.81 1.64 0.15
CA TRP A 118 -4.64 2.49 0.36
C TRP A 118 -5.04 3.78 1.04
N THR A 119 -4.36 4.13 2.12
CA THR A 119 -4.57 5.40 2.83
C THR A 119 -3.26 6.14 2.99
N ASP A 120 -3.26 7.43 2.69
CA ASP A 120 -2.15 8.31 3.03
C ASP A 120 -2.30 8.79 4.48
N GLU A 121 -1.27 8.52 5.29
CA GLU A 121 -1.20 8.97 6.68
C GLU A 121 -0.05 9.95 6.85
N LEU A 122 -0.29 11.05 7.55
CA LEU A 122 0.73 12.05 7.83
C LEU A 122 1.25 11.89 9.26
N TRP A 123 2.54 11.60 9.39
CA TRP A 123 3.20 11.34 10.66
C TRP A 123 4.22 12.42 10.99
N THR A 124 4.36 12.74 12.27
CA THR A 124 5.30 13.76 12.75
C THR A 124 6.47 13.10 13.46
N PHE A 125 7.70 13.42 13.06
CA PHE A 125 8.90 12.90 13.70
C PHE A 125 9.18 13.60 15.04
N ASP A 126 9.36 12.81 16.09
CA ASP A 126 9.83 13.25 17.41
C ASP A 126 11.31 12.87 17.55
N ALA A 127 12.19 13.87 17.54
CA ALA A 127 13.63 13.63 17.59
C ALA A 127 14.12 13.26 19.00
N GLU A 128 13.39 13.64 20.06
CA GLU A 128 13.74 13.27 21.44
C GLU A 128 13.44 11.79 21.69
N ALA A 129 12.29 11.33 21.19
CA ALA A 129 11.89 9.92 21.27
C ALA A 129 12.50 9.05 20.16
N GLY A 130 12.96 9.67 19.06
CA GLY A 130 13.54 9.00 17.91
C GLY A 130 12.55 8.16 17.12
N LYS A 131 11.31 8.62 17.00
CA LYS A 131 10.20 7.88 16.39
C LYS A 131 9.17 8.81 15.75
N PHE A 132 8.33 8.25 14.90
CA PHE A 132 7.15 8.92 14.39
C PHE A 132 5.98 8.86 15.38
N THR A 133 5.18 9.91 15.36
CA THR A 133 3.93 10.01 16.12
C THR A 133 2.81 10.45 15.19
N ARG A 134 1.60 9.91 15.39
CA ARG A 134 0.42 10.47 14.73
C ARG A 134 0.15 11.83 15.36
N GLY A 135 0.13 12.88 14.55
CA GLY A 135 -0.36 14.17 15.02
C GLY A 135 -1.77 13.97 15.60
N ALA A 136 -2.10 14.65 16.70
CA ALA A 136 -3.49 14.82 17.06
C ALA A 136 -4.19 15.49 15.87
N ALA A 137 -5.24 14.86 15.35
CA ALA A 137 -6.09 15.44 14.31
C ALA A 137 -6.74 16.75 14.79
#